data_AF-A0A5P9PSW3-F1
#
_entry.id   AF-A0A5P9PSW3-F1
#
_cell.length_a   1.000
_cell.length_b   1.000
_cell.length_c   1.000
_cell.angle_alpha   90.00
_cell.angle_beta   90.00
_cell.angle_gamma   90.00
#
_symmetry.space_group_name_H-M   'P 1'
#
loop_
_entity.id
_entity.type
_entity.pdbx_description
1 polymer ?
#
loop_
_entity_poly.entity_id
_entity_poly.type
_entity_poly.pdbx_seq_one_letter_code
_entity_poly.pdbx_strand_id
1 'polypeptide(L)'
;MPGSAELDQVADVRRKLATQALGTLPESSRTQSMFEIGAYVVLLGIPIWKLFLPGLFTGAGAWVMLAVMLLFVAYPRIKERRHGVRLPHRMNAYPSARKAHYAFLAIFTVNIGVVGLLVDFGHLVIASVLSVPAAVALFVCEKVARTKMREDIEAGRVSVGL
;
A
#
# COMPACT_ATOMS: atom_id res chain seq x y z
N MET A 1 43.50 -8.14 -7.68
CA MET A 1 42.30 -7.80 -8.47
C MET A 1 41.44 -6.85 -7.66
N PRO A 2 41.56 -5.52 -7.87
CA PRO A 2 40.85 -4.51 -7.06
C PRO A 2 39.37 -4.35 -7.40
N GLY A 3 38.89 -4.87 -8.54
CA GLY A 3 37.50 -4.72 -8.98
C GLY A 3 36.45 -5.53 -8.21
N SER A 4 36.81 -6.59 -7.47
CA SER A 4 35.84 -7.36 -6.69
C SER A 4 35.47 -6.66 -5.38
N ALA A 5 36.43 -6.01 -4.72
CA ALA A 5 36.20 -5.30 -3.47
C ALA A 5 35.29 -4.06 -3.65
N GLU A 6 35.40 -3.39 -4.80
CA GLU A 6 34.57 -2.23 -5.14
C GLU A 6 33.11 -2.65 -5.44
N LEU A 7 32.91 -3.79 -6.11
CA LEU A 7 31.58 -4.38 -6.35
C LEU A 7 30.91 -4.82 -5.04
N ASP A 8 31.66 -5.44 -4.13
CA ASP A 8 31.16 -5.84 -2.81
C ASP A 8 30.78 -4.62 -1.96
N GLN A 9 31.55 -3.53 -2.02
CA GLN A 9 31.21 -2.28 -1.35
C GLN A 9 29.91 -1.67 -1.88
N VAL A 10 29.71 -1.67 -3.20
CA VAL A 10 28.47 -1.17 -3.83
C VAL A 10 27.28 -2.06 -3.45
N ALA A 11 27.46 -3.39 -3.40
CA ALA A 11 26.43 -4.31 -2.96
C ALA A 11 26.05 -4.08 -1.49
N ASP A 12 27.02 -3.89 -0.60
CA ASP A 12 26.78 -3.61 0.81
C ASP A 12 26.12 -2.25 1.06
N VAL A 13 26.51 -1.21 0.30
CA VAL A 13 25.85 0.11 0.36
C VAL A 13 24.42 0.01 -0.15
N ARG A 14 24.14 -0.73 -1.23
CA ARG A 14 22.78 -0.99 -1.71
C ARG A 14 21.95 -1.77 -0.71
N ARG A 15 22.55 -2.78 -0.08
CA ARG A 15 21.91 -3.57 0.98
C ARG A 15 21.57 -2.68 2.16
N LYS A 16 22.51 -1.87 2.66
CA LYS A 16 22.26 -0.89 3.73
C LYS A 16 21.19 0.12 3.34
N LEU A 17 21.19 0.63 2.11
CA LEU A 17 20.14 1.52 1.59
C LEU A 17 18.79 0.81 1.51
N ALA A 18 18.72 -0.46 1.09
CA ALA A 18 17.49 -1.25 1.12
C ALA A 18 17.00 -1.40 2.56
N THR A 19 17.89 -1.72 3.51
CA THR A 19 17.53 -1.83 4.92
C THR A 19 17.16 -0.50 5.55
N GLN A 20 17.73 0.63 5.13
CA GLN A 20 17.44 1.94 5.73
C GLN A 20 16.19 2.59 5.10
N ALA A 21 16.00 2.44 3.79
CA ALA A 21 14.90 3.03 3.07
C ALA A 21 13.62 2.18 3.11
N LEU A 22 13.71 0.83 3.20
CA LEU A 22 12.57 -0.02 3.54
C LEU A 22 12.45 -0.31 5.05
N GLY A 23 13.55 -0.40 5.80
CA GLY A 23 13.51 -0.71 7.24
C GLY A 23 13.24 0.47 8.17
N THR A 24 13.11 1.71 7.65
CA THR A 24 12.47 2.82 8.37
C THR A 24 10.94 2.82 8.28
N LEU A 25 10.35 1.76 7.73
CA LEU A 25 9.02 1.31 8.10
C LEU A 25 9.21 0.20 9.13
N PRO A 26 8.87 0.42 10.41
CA PRO A 26 9.00 -0.60 11.44
C PRO A 26 8.13 -1.80 11.11
N GLU A 27 8.68 -2.81 10.43
CA GLU A 27 8.03 -4.10 10.21
C GLU A 27 7.84 -4.88 11.52
N SER A 28 8.37 -4.40 12.65
CA SER A 28 8.33 -5.09 13.93
C SER A 28 7.27 -4.61 14.92
N SER A 29 6.49 -3.58 14.59
CA SER A 29 5.41 -3.10 15.46
C SER A 29 4.08 -3.75 15.08
N ARG A 30 3.64 -4.71 15.90
CA ARG A 30 2.31 -5.35 15.81
C ARG A 30 1.19 -4.30 15.67
N THR A 31 1.37 -3.16 16.33
CA THR A 31 0.48 -1.99 16.32
C THR A 31 0.35 -1.35 14.94
N GLN A 32 1.45 -1.21 14.19
CA GLN A 32 1.41 -0.62 12.86
C GLN A 32 0.74 -1.55 11.84
N SER A 33 0.98 -2.86 11.94
CA SER A 33 0.29 -3.84 11.09
C SER A 33 -1.22 -3.87 11.37
N MET A 34 -1.62 -3.74 12.63
CA MET A 34 -3.03 -3.58 13.00
C MET A 34 -3.64 -2.30 12.42
N PHE A 35 -2.89 -1.19 12.42
CA PHE A 35 -3.33 0.06 11.83
C PHE A 35 -3.48 -0.04 10.30
N GLU A 36 -2.53 -0.68 9.61
CA GLU A 36 -2.59 -0.93 8.16
C GLU A 36 -3.81 -1.81 7.80
N ILE A 37 -3.99 -2.95 8.48
CA ILE A 37 -5.16 -3.82 8.27
C ILE A 37 -6.46 -3.07 8.59
N GLY A 38 -6.50 -2.33 9.70
CA GLY A 38 -7.66 -1.52 10.08
C GLY A 38 -8.01 -0.49 9.02
N ALA A 39 -7.01 0.19 8.44
CA ALA A 39 -7.21 1.13 7.35
C ALA A 39 -7.83 0.44 6.12
N TYR A 40 -7.39 -0.77 5.77
CA TYR A 40 -8.00 -1.54 4.68
C TYR A 40 -9.44 -1.96 4.97
N VAL A 41 -9.75 -2.38 6.19
CA VAL A 41 -11.13 -2.70 6.59
C VAL A 41 -12.02 -1.46 6.47
N VAL A 42 -11.55 -0.31 6.93
CA VAL A 42 -12.29 0.96 6.80
C VAL A 42 -12.49 1.32 5.32
N LEU A 43 -11.46 1.18 4.48
CA LEU A 43 -11.53 1.49 3.05
C LEU A 43 -12.48 0.55 2.29
N LEU A 44 -12.40 -0.76 2.54
CA LEU A 44 -13.28 -1.74 1.89
C LEU A 44 -14.73 -1.64 2.38
N GLY A 45 -14.93 -1.16 3.61
CA GLY A 45 -16.25 -0.87 4.17
C GLY A 45 -16.94 0.36 3.57
N ILE A 46 -16.31 1.13 2.67
CA ILE A 46 -16.91 2.34 2.05
C ILE A 46 -18.35 2.14 1.58
N PRO A 47 -18.72 1.07 0.85
CA PRO A 47 -20.11 0.87 0.43
C PRO A 47 -21.07 0.68 1.60
N ILE A 48 -20.60 0.08 2.71
CA ILE A 48 -21.37 -0.10 3.94
C ILE A 48 -21.52 1.24 4.67
N TRP A 49 -20.43 2.01 4.82
CA TRP A 49 -20.46 3.34 5.46
C TRP A 49 -21.39 4.29 4.72
N LYS A 50 -21.49 4.20 3.39
CA LYS A 50 -22.39 5.02 2.57
C LYS A 50 -23.85 4.87 2.98
N LEU A 51 -24.27 3.69 3.45
CA LEU A 51 -25.63 3.45 3.94
C LEU A 51 -25.90 4.19 5.26
N PHE A 52 -24.92 4.18 6.18
CA PHE A 52 -25.08 4.76 7.53
C PHE A 52 -24.73 6.25 7.61
N LEU A 53 -23.90 6.74 6.69
CA LEU A 53 -23.38 8.10 6.64
C LEU A 53 -23.57 8.71 5.23
N PRO A 54 -24.81 8.80 4.71
CA PRO A 54 -25.05 9.32 3.36
C PRO A 54 -24.58 10.77 3.19
N GLY A 55 -24.62 11.56 4.27
CA GLY A 55 -24.10 12.93 4.32
C GLY A 55 -22.57 13.04 4.25
N LEU A 56 -21.82 11.96 4.53
CA LEU A 56 -20.36 11.94 4.39
C LEU A 56 -19.93 11.89 2.92
N PHE A 57 -20.78 11.34 2.06
CA PHE A 57 -20.49 11.18 0.62
C PHE A 57 -21.17 12.24 -0.25
N THR A 58 -21.87 13.21 0.36
CA THR A 58 -22.60 14.28 -0.31
C THR A 58 -22.32 15.63 0.33
N GLY A 59 -22.50 16.74 -0.40
CA GLY A 59 -22.34 18.09 0.13
C GLY A 59 -21.00 18.35 0.83
N ALA A 60 -21.05 18.87 2.06
CA ALA A 60 -19.87 19.20 2.86
C ALA A 60 -19.02 17.96 3.25
N GLY A 61 -19.64 16.78 3.42
CA GLY A 61 -18.92 15.55 3.77
C GLY A 61 -17.98 15.09 2.66
N ALA A 62 -18.38 15.24 1.39
CA ALA A 62 -17.55 14.88 0.25
C ALA A 62 -16.24 15.69 0.22
N TRP A 63 -16.28 16.96 0.63
CA TRP A 63 -15.09 17.81 0.75
C TRP A 63 -14.15 17.36 1.87
N VAL A 64 -14.70 16.89 2.99
CA VAL A 64 -13.89 16.31 4.08
C VAL A 64 -13.21 15.04 3.59
N MET A 65 -13.92 14.16 2.88
CA MET A 65 -13.34 12.93 2.33
C MET A 65 -12.24 13.23 1.30
N LEU A 66 -12.47 14.22 0.44
CA LEU A 66 -11.48 14.70 -0.52
C LEU A 66 -10.22 15.23 0.19
N ALA A 67 -10.39 16.03 1.24
CA ALA A 67 -9.27 16.55 2.03
C ALA A 67 -8.46 15.41 2.68
N VAL A 68 -9.13 14.39 3.21
CA VAL A 68 -8.48 13.19 3.76
C VAL A 68 -7.73 12.42 2.68
N MET A 69 -8.31 12.21 1.50
CA MET A 69 -7.63 11.56 0.37
C MET A 69 -6.40 12.35 -0.07
N LEU A 70 -6.51 13.68 -0.18
CA LEU A 70 -5.39 14.55 -0.55
C LEU A 70 -4.27 14.48 0.50
N LEU A 71 -4.61 14.47 1.79
CA LEU A 71 -3.64 14.25 2.87
C LEU A 71 -2.96 12.90 2.76
N PHE A 72 -3.69 11.83 2.43
CA PHE A 72 -3.15 10.49 2.26
C PHE A 72 -2.16 10.41 1.07
N VAL A 73 -2.44 11.13 -0.01
CA VAL A 73 -1.55 11.24 -1.17
C VAL A 73 -0.35 12.15 -0.89
N ALA A 74 -0.54 13.22 -0.10
CA ALA A 74 0.50 14.17 0.23
C ALA A 74 1.47 13.66 1.31
N TYR A 75 0.98 12.87 2.27
CA TYR A 75 1.76 12.34 3.40
C TYR A 75 3.04 11.62 2.97
N PRO A 76 3.05 10.68 2.01
CA PRO A 76 4.28 10.04 1.58
C PRO A 76 5.29 11.03 0.98
N ARG A 77 4.83 12.05 0.24
CA ARG A 77 5.71 13.11 -0.29
C ARG A 77 6.28 14.02 0.79
N ILE A 78 5.51 14.30 1.84
CA ILE A 78 5.98 15.09 2.99
C ILE A 78 7.01 14.30 3.80
N LYS A 79 6.78 12.99 3.98
CA LYS A 79 7.71 12.08 4.67
C LYS A 79 9.05 11.97 3.93
N GLU A 80 9.04 11.89 2.60
CA GLU A 80 10.27 11.86 1.78
C GLU A 80 11.17 13.10 1.98
N ARG A 81 10.57 14.30 2.09
CA ARG A 81 11.34 15.53 2.30
C ARG A 81 12.12 15.53 3.62
N ARG A 82 11.69 14.75 4.63
CA ARG A 82 12.38 14.67 5.93
C ARG A 82 13.49 13.63 5.97
N HIS A 83 13.47 12.60 5.12
CA HIS A 83 14.42 11.49 5.19
C HIS A 83 15.56 11.55 4.17
N GLY A 84 15.56 12.51 3.23
CA GLY A 84 16.68 12.80 2.33
C GLY A 84 17.00 11.73 1.27
N VAL A 85 16.45 10.52 1.39
CA VAL A 85 16.64 9.42 0.45
C VAL A 85 15.47 9.36 -0.54
N ARG A 86 15.74 9.63 -1.82
CA ARG A 86 14.77 9.47 -2.91
C ARG A 86 14.86 8.06 -3.49
N LEU A 87 14.07 7.13 -2.97
CA LEU A 87 13.77 5.91 -3.72
C LEU A 87 12.65 6.21 -4.74
N PRO A 88 12.65 5.56 -5.92
CA PRO A 88 11.53 5.67 -6.83
C PRO A 88 10.27 5.12 -6.15
N HIS A 89 9.33 6.02 -5.86
CA HIS A 89 8.08 5.73 -5.15
C HIS A 89 7.08 4.92 -6.00
N ARG A 90 7.31 4.83 -7.30
CA ARG A 90 6.40 4.14 -8.21
C ARG A 90 6.61 2.64 -8.08
N MET A 91 5.59 1.91 -7.64
CA MET A 91 5.53 0.45 -7.68
C MET A 91 5.91 -0.12 -9.06
N ASN A 92 5.66 0.63 -10.14
CA ASN A 92 6.07 0.28 -11.50
C ASN A 92 7.59 0.29 -11.75
N ALA A 93 8.39 0.94 -10.91
CA ALA A 93 9.85 0.91 -11.00
C ALA A 93 10.44 -0.46 -10.61
N TYR A 94 9.66 -1.29 -9.92
CA TYR A 94 10.06 -2.61 -9.42
C TYR A 94 9.32 -3.71 -10.20
N PRO A 95 9.99 -4.38 -11.15
CA PRO A 95 9.34 -5.35 -12.03
C PRO A 95 8.73 -6.54 -11.27
N SER A 96 9.32 -6.99 -10.16
CA SER A 96 8.80 -8.13 -9.40
C SER A 96 7.64 -7.75 -8.47
N ALA A 97 7.59 -6.51 -7.98
CA ALA A 97 6.49 -6.00 -7.16
C ALA A 97 5.22 -5.69 -7.98
N ARG A 98 5.37 -5.53 -9.30
CA ARG A 98 4.26 -5.15 -10.20
C ARG A 98 3.09 -6.13 -10.19
N LYS A 99 3.38 -7.44 -10.15
CA LYS A 99 2.35 -8.48 -10.11
C LYS A 99 1.52 -8.41 -8.82
N ALA A 100 2.18 -8.22 -7.69
CA ALA A 100 1.51 -8.06 -6.39
C ALA A 100 0.68 -6.76 -6.35
N HIS A 101 1.16 -5.68 -6.98
CA HIS A 101 0.40 -4.45 -7.11
C HIS A 101 -0.85 -4.60 -7.98
N TYR A 102 -0.77 -5.31 -9.12
CA TYR A 102 -1.97 -5.59 -9.94
C TYR A 102 -2.95 -6.51 -9.21
N ALA A 103 -2.46 -7.51 -8.48
CA ALA A 103 -3.32 -8.36 -7.65
C ALA A 103 -4.04 -7.54 -6.57
N PHE A 104 -3.33 -6.63 -5.90
CA PHE A 104 -3.92 -5.69 -4.94
C PHE A 104 -5.04 -4.86 -5.57
N LEU A 105 -4.78 -4.22 -6.73
CA LEU A 105 -5.77 -3.41 -7.43
C LEU A 105 -6.99 -4.24 -7.86
N ALA A 106 -6.77 -5.46 -8.35
CA ALA A 106 -7.84 -6.36 -8.76
C ALA A 106 -8.73 -6.75 -7.57
N ILE A 107 -8.12 -7.21 -6.46
CA ILE A 107 -8.85 -7.58 -5.24
C ILE A 107 -9.65 -6.40 -4.70
N PHE A 108 -9.03 -5.22 -4.65
CA PHE A 108 -9.68 -4.01 -4.16
C PHE A 108 -10.90 -3.64 -5.02
N THR A 109 -10.73 -3.60 -6.34
CA THR A 109 -11.78 -3.21 -7.29
C THR A 109 -12.94 -4.21 -7.27
N VAL A 110 -12.63 -5.51 -7.30
CA VAL A 110 -13.63 -6.58 -7.22
C VAL A 110 -14.36 -6.53 -5.88
N ASN A 111 -13.65 -6.33 -4.77
CA ASN A 111 -14.29 -6.26 -3.46
C ASN A 111 -15.26 -5.07 -3.38
N ILE A 112 -14.85 -3.86 -3.78
CA ILE A 112 -15.75 -2.69 -3.77
C ILE A 112 -17.00 -2.95 -4.63
N GLY A 113 -16.84 -3.53 -5.83
CA GLY A 113 -17.97 -3.85 -6.70
C GLY A 113 -18.93 -4.87 -6.08
N VAL A 114 -18.39 -5.99 -5.59
CA VAL A 114 -19.18 -7.08 -4.98
C VAL A 114 -19.86 -6.60 -3.70
N VAL A 115 -19.12 -5.95 -2.79
CA VAL A 115 -19.67 -5.41 -1.54
C VAL A 115 -20.74 -4.35 -1.83
N GLY A 116 -20.51 -3.47 -2.82
CA GLY A 116 -21.51 -2.50 -3.26
C GLY A 116 -22.81 -3.16 -3.72
N LEU A 117 -22.74 -4.16 -4.59
CA LEU A 117 -23.91 -4.92 -5.03
C LEU A 117 -24.61 -5.60 -3.86
N LEU A 118 -23.87 -6.25 -2.96
CA LEU A 118 -24.46 -6.91 -1.80
C LEU A 118 -25.20 -5.93 -0.88
N VAL A 119 -24.67 -4.72 -0.69
CA VAL A 119 -25.33 -3.65 0.06
C VAL A 119 -26.61 -3.21 -0.65
N ASP A 120 -26.57 -3.00 -1.96
CA ASP A 120 -27.73 -2.59 -2.76
C ASP A 120 -28.86 -3.64 -2.75
N PHE A 121 -28.52 -4.94 -2.68
CA PHE A 121 -29.47 -6.04 -2.51
C PHE A 121 -29.87 -6.32 -1.05
N GLY A 122 -29.40 -5.52 -0.09
CA GLY A 122 -29.78 -5.62 1.34
C GLY A 122 -29.02 -6.70 2.14
N HIS A 123 -28.00 -7.33 1.58
CA HIS A 123 -27.20 -8.38 2.21
C HIS A 123 -26.03 -7.84 3.06
N LEU A 124 -26.33 -6.98 4.03
CA LEU A 124 -25.33 -6.27 4.85
C LEU A 124 -24.39 -7.20 5.64
N VAL A 125 -24.92 -8.28 6.20
CA VAL A 125 -24.12 -9.23 6.99
C VAL A 125 -23.07 -9.92 6.12
N ILE A 126 -23.46 -10.36 4.93
CA ILE A 126 -22.57 -11.02 3.98
C ILE A 126 -21.51 -10.03 3.47
N ALA A 127 -21.92 -8.80 3.15
CA ALA A 127 -21.01 -7.72 2.74
C ALA A 127 -19.92 -7.46 3.81
N SER A 128 -20.32 -7.43 5.08
CA SER A 128 -19.42 -7.21 6.21
C SER A 128 -18.43 -8.37 6.40
N VAL A 129 -18.94 -9.61 6.36
CA VAL A 129 -18.10 -10.81 6.51
C VAL A 129 -17.11 -10.93 5.35
N LEU A 130 -17.49 -10.61 4.13
CA LEU A 130 -16.63 -10.68 2.94
C LEU A 130 -15.52 -9.61 2.92
N SER A 131 -15.75 -8.47 3.57
CA SER A 131 -14.77 -7.37 3.64
C SER A 131 -13.54 -7.74 4.47
N VAL A 132 -13.70 -8.59 5.49
CA VAL A 132 -12.61 -9.03 6.37
C VAL A 132 -11.54 -9.86 5.64
N PRO A 133 -11.86 -10.98 4.96
CA PRO A 133 -10.86 -11.77 4.24
C PRO A 133 -10.24 -10.97 3.07
N ALA A 134 -11.00 -10.07 2.44
CA ALA A 134 -10.45 -9.18 1.43
C ALA A 134 -9.41 -8.20 2.02
N ALA A 135 -9.67 -7.63 3.19
CA ALA A 135 -8.68 -6.77 3.87
C ALA A 135 -7.40 -7.53 4.20
N VAL A 136 -7.53 -8.80 4.65
CA VAL A 136 -6.37 -9.68 4.88
C VAL A 136 -5.62 -9.95 3.58
N ALA A 137 -6.33 -10.24 2.48
CA ALA A 137 -5.71 -10.48 1.18
C ALA A 137 -4.94 -9.25 0.65
N LEU A 138 -5.50 -8.04 0.81
CA LEU A 138 -4.81 -6.80 0.46
C LEU A 138 -3.56 -6.58 1.31
N PHE A 139 -3.64 -6.82 2.61
CA PHE A 139 -2.49 -6.73 3.51
C PHE A 139 -1.37 -7.70 3.10
N VAL A 140 -1.72 -8.94 2.76
CA VAL A 140 -0.75 -9.93 2.25
C VAL A 140 -0.14 -9.48 0.93
N CYS A 141 -0.94 -8.97 -0.02
CA CYS A 141 -0.43 -8.45 -1.30
C CYS A 141 0.56 -7.30 -1.08
N GLU A 142 0.28 -6.40 -0.13
CA GLU A 142 1.19 -5.31 0.21
C GLU A 142 2.49 -5.83 0.81
N LYS A 143 2.44 -6.77 1.75
CA LYS A 143 3.65 -7.39 2.32
C LYS A 143 4.50 -8.06 1.25
N VAL A 144 3.88 -8.85 0.38
CA VAL A 144 4.57 -9.49 -0.75
C VAL A 144 5.18 -8.45 -1.67
N ALA A 145 4.47 -7.37 -2.00
CA ALA A 145 5.00 -6.30 -2.83
C ALA A 145 6.24 -5.64 -2.19
N ARG A 146 6.21 -5.37 -0.88
CA ARG A 146 7.34 -4.78 -0.14
C ARG A 146 8.53 -5.74 -0.08
N THR A 147 8.31 -7.03 0.14
CA THR A 147 9.39 -8.05 0.08
C THR A 147 10.02 -8.09 -1.32
N LYS A 148 9.19 -8.06 -2.37
CA LYS A 148 9.67 -8.08 -3.76
C LYS A 148 10.41 -6.80 -4.16
N MET A 149 9.99 -5.64 -3.67
CA MET A 149 10.77 -4.39 -3.81
C MET A 149 12.14 -4.50 -3.16
N ARG A 150 12.23 -5.08 -1.97
CA ARG A 150 13.50 -5.29 -1.28
C ARG A 150 14.43 -6.20 -2.09
N GLU A 151 13.91 -7.33 -2.59
CA GLU A 151 14.64 -8.23 -3.49
C GLU A 151 15.12 -7.51 -4.77
N ASP A 152 14.28 -6.66 -5.37
CA ASP A 152 14.65 -5.90 -6.58
C ASP A 152 15.73 -4.86 -6.29
N ILE A 153 15.72 -4.19 -5.14
CA ILE A 153 16.76 -3.23 -4.74
C ILE A 153 18.07 -3.96 -4.44
N GLU A 154 18.02 -5.06 -3.68
CA GLU A 154 19.20 -5.89 -3.37
C GLU A 154 19.83 -6.45 -4.66
N ALA A 155 19.00 -6.85 -5.63
CA ALA A 155 19.45 -7.31 -6.94
C ALA A 155 19.78 -6.19 -7.94
N GLY A 156 19.60 -4.92 -7.57
CA GLY A 156 19.84 -3.78 -8.45
C GLY A 156 18.90 -3.64 -9.64
N ARG A 157 17.76 -4.36 -9.66
CA ARG A 157 16.76 -4.40 -10.73
C ARG A 157 15.74 -3.27 -10.60
N VAL A 158 16.20 -2.06 -10.28
CA VAL A 158 15.34 -0.87 -10.20
C VAL A 158 15.32 -0.19 -11.56
N SER A 159 14.16 -0.24 -12.23
CA SER A 159 13.96 0.55 -13.44
C SER A 159 13.73 2.01 -13.02
N VAL A 160 14.79 2.82 -13.06
CA VAL A 160 14.65 4.27 -13.02
C VAL A 160 14.12 4.67 -14.38
N GLY A 161 12.79 4.69 -14.52
CA GLY A 161 12.16 5.32 -15.67
C GLY A 161 12.52 6.81 -15.65
N LEU A 162 13.46 7.18 -16.51
CA LEU A 162 13.66 8.54 -16.99
C LEU A 162 12.38 9.04 -17.67
#